data_AF-A0A741N617-F1
#
_entry.id   AF-A0A741N617-F1
#
_cell.length_a   1.000
_cell.length_b   1.000
_cell.length_c   1.000
_cell.angle_alpha   90.00
_cell.angle_beta   90.00
_cell.angle_gamma   90.00
#
_symmetry.space_group_name_H-M   'P 1'
#
loop_
_entity.id
_entity.type
_entity.pdbx_description
1 polymer ?
#
loop_
_entity_poly.entity_id
_entity_poly.type
_entity_poly.pdbx_seq_one_letter_code
_entity_poly.pdbx_strand_id
1 'polypeptide(L)'
;MSNIDKQALRERYSPRPVPKCHICGEEMTIQRISASRITYGCTGEGNDGYFKFGRTFADEHYEKSRVTVVDVSDPDVLELLDELEHYKSREERVTKLVLDNSTSWDVLYEKLEAAERRIAEMDRDCWTYENTVKTLLERAESAESACTEAARILKSGERMALTRAVNILLSVGEDTTPYRYPVVLPEPLGFKPPSGRDVLLKNDVIAALMSAGVPVERG
;
A
#
# COMPACT_ATOMS: atom_id res chain seq x y z
N MET A 1 -13.65 -38.30 -29.86
CA MET A 1 -15.05 -37.84 -29.96
C MET A 1 -15.32 -37.58 -31.42
N SER A 2 -16.32 -38.23 -32.02
CA SER A 2 -16.72 -37.98 -33.40
C SER A 2 -16.98 -36.49 -33.59
N ASN A 3 -16.34 -35.88 -34.59
CA ASN A 3 -16.57 -34.49 -34.96
C ASN A 3 -17.96 -34.42 -35.61
N ILE A 4 -19.00 -34.35 -34.79
CA ILE A 4 -20.38 -34.22 -35.25
C ILE A 4 -20.51 -32.83 -35.84
N ASP A 5 -20.80 -32.78 -37.13
CA ASP A 5 -21.06 -31.53 -37.83
C ASP A 5 -22.42 -30.97 -37.37
N LYS A 6 -22.36 -29.98 -36.47
CA LYS A 6 -23.55 -29.31 -35.93
C LYS A 6 -24.32 -28.55 -37.01
N GLN A 7 -23.64 -28.08 -38.06
CA GLN A 7 -24.27 -27.39 -39.17
C GLN A 7 -25.10 -28.39 -39.98
N ALA A 8 -24.55 -29.57 -40.27
CA ALA A 8 -25.28 -30.65 -40.92
C ALA A 8 -26.51 -31.11 -40.10
N LEU A 9 -26.43 -31.08 -38.76
CA LEU A 9 -27.60 -31.35 -37.90
C LEU A 9 -28.65 -30.23 -38.03
N ARG A 10 -28.25 -28.96 -37.97
CA ARG A 10 -29.17 -27.83 -38.16
C ARG A 10 -29.90 -27.91 -39.49
N GLU A 11 -29.19 -28.20 -40.58
CA GLU A 11 -29.79 -28.35 -41.92
C GLU A 11 -30.76 -29.53 -42.01
N ARG A 12 -30.43 -30.66 -41.35
CA ARG A 12 -31.25 -31.87 -41.38
C ARG A 12 -32.57 -31.74 -40.64
N TYR A 13 -32.56 -31.06 -39.49
CA TYR A 13 -33.73 -30.87 -38.62
C TYR A 13 -34.46 -29.54 -38.86
N SER A 14 -33.97 -28.73 -39.80
CA SER A 14 -34.66 -27.52 -40.25
C SER A 14 -35.92 -27.87 -41.06
N PRO A 15 -36.97 -27.04 -40.97
CA PRO A 15 -38.15 -27.16 -41.81
C PRO A 15 -37.81 -27.28 -43.29
N ARG A 16 -38.32 -28.33 -43.95
CA ARG A 16 -38.10 -28.51 -45.39
C ARG A 16 -38.94 -27.52 -46.20
N PRO A 17 -38.39 -26.96 -47.29
CA PRO A 17 -39.16 -26.09 -48.17
C PRO A 17 -40.28 -26.89 -48.86
N VAL A 18 -41.35 -26.18 -49.22
CA VAL A 18 -42.49 -26.74 -49.94
C VAL A 18 -42.03 -27.27 -51.31
N PRO A 19 -42.35 -28.52 -51.69
CA PRO A 19 -41.97 -29.06 -52.98
C PRO A 19 -42.72 -28.37 -54.12
N LYS A 20 -42.04 -28.25 -55.27
CA LYS A 20 -42.63 -27.76 -56.51
C LYS A 20 -43.26 -28.91 -57.29
N CYS A 21 -44.33 -28.63 -58.00
CA CYS A 21 -44.99 -29.59 -58.87
C CYS A 21 -44.08 -29.96 -60.04
N HIS A 22 -43.83 -31.25 -60.25
CA HIS A 22 -43.01 -31.73 -61.36
C HIS A 22 -43.69 -31.60 -62.74
N ILE A 23 -45.01 -31.31 -62.77
CA ILE A 23 -45.80 -31.17 -64.00
C ILE A 23 -45.90 -29.70 -64.44
N CYS A 24 -46.10 -28.75 -63.52
CA CYS A 24 -46.30 -27.32 -63.84
C CYS A 24 -45.29 -26.36 -63.20
N GLY A 25 -44.43 -26.83 -62.28
CA GLY A 25 -43.38 -26.03 -61.63
C GLY A 25 -43.84 -25.13 -60.47
N GLU A 26 -45.15 -25.01 -60.22
CA GLU A 26 -45.71 -24.20 -59.13
C GLU A 26 -45.51 -24.84 -57.75
N GLU A 27 -45.55 -24.02 -56.69
CA GLU A 27 -45.50 -24.51 -55.30
C GLU A 27 -46.75 -25.34 -55.00
N MET A 28 -46.52 -26.51 -54.41
CA MET A 28 -47.61 -27.42 -54.08
C MET A 28 -48.26 -27.05 -52.75
N THR A 29 -49.53 -27.37 -52.59
CA THR A 29 -50.25 -27.14 -51.33
C THR A 29 -50.35 -28.42 -50.50
N ILE A 30 -50.43 -28.27 -49.18
CA ILE A 30 -50.60 -29.40 -48.28
C ILE A 30 -52.03 -29.94 -48.43
N GLN A 31 -52.15 -31.21 -48.81
CA GLN A 31 -53.43 -31.89 -48.97
C GLN A 31 -53.78 -32.77 -47.77
N ARG A 32 -52.76 -33.34 -47.12
CA ARG A 32 -52.94 -34.18 -45.93
C ARG A 32 -51.68 -34.17 -45.08
N ILE A 33 -51.86 -34.08 -43.76
CA ILE A 33 -50.80 -34.31 -42.78
C ILE A 33 -51.16 -35.56 -41.97
N SER A 34 -50.26 -36.53 -41.92
CA SER A 34 -50.39 -37.73 -41.09
C SER A 34 -49.09 -37.96 -40.33
N ALA A 35 -49.04 -37.48 -39.08
CA ALA A 35 -47.83 -37.42 -38.27
C ALA A 35 -46.65 -36.84 -39.07
N SER A 36 -45.57 -37.61 -39.28
CA SER A 36 -44.39 -37.19 -40.04
C SER A 36 -44.53 -37.27 -41.56
N ARG A 37 -45.69 -37.67 -42.11
CA ARG A 37 -45.90 -37.74 -43.57
C ARG A 37 -46.80 -36.61 -44.03
N ILE A 38 -46.24 -35.70 -44.81
CA ILE A 38 -46.96 -34.60 -45.44
C ILE A 38 -47.18 -34.94 -46.90
N THR A 39 -48.44 -34.96 -47.32
CA THR A 39 -48.83 -35.15 -48.73
C THR A 39 -49.07 -33.78 -49.34
N TYR A 40 -48.27 -33.45 -50.35
CA TYR A 40 -48.43 -32.28 -51.19
C TYR A 40 -49.18 -32.66 -52.46
N GLY A 41 -50.02 -31.77 -52.96
CA GLY A 41 -50.71 -31.90 -54.25
C GLY A 41 -50.76 -30.56 -54.96
N CYS A 42 -50.78 -30.59 -56.29
CA CYS A 42 -51.00 -29.39 -57.08
C CYS A 42 -52.46 -29.33 -57.53
N THR A 43 -53.13 -28.21 -57.30
CA THR A 43 -54.53 -27.99 -57.70
C THR A 43 -54.69 -27.75 -59.19
N GLY A 44 -53.59 -27.52 -59.93
CA GLY A 44 -53.61 -27.24 -61.37
C GLY A 44 -54.22 -25.87 -61.73
N GLU A 45 -54.53 -25.06 -60.73
CA GLU A 45 -55.12 -23.73 -60.85
C GLU A 45 -54.02 -22.70 -61.08
N GLY A 46 -54.21 -21.80 -62.05
CA GLY A 46 -53.33 -20.67 -62.26
C GLY A 46 -53.54 -19.57 -61.23
N ASN A 47 -52.60 -18.63 -61.17
CA ASN A 47 -52.68 -17.43 -60.31
C ASN A 47 -53.88 -16.51 -60.68
N ASP A 48 -54.54 -16.78 -61.79
CA ASP A 48 -55.74 -16.12 -62.30
C ASP A 48 -57.06 -16.82 -61.92
N GLY A 49 -57.00 -17.93 -61.17
CA GLY A 49 -58.19 -18.73 -60.80
C GLY A 49 -58.76 -19.57 -61.95
N TYR A 50 -58.05 -19.66 -63.08
CA TYR A 50 -58.40 -20.52 -64.20
C TYR A 50 -57.45 -21.72 -64.26
N PHE A 51 -57.99 -22.90 -64.57
CA PHE A 51 -57.16 -24.09 -64.78
C PHE A 51 -56.25 -23.87 -66.00
N LYS A 52 -54.92 -23.94 -65.81
CA LYS A 52 -53.93 -23.69 -66.88
C LYS A 52 -54.06 -24.68 -68.05
N PHE A 53 -54.68 -25.82 -67.78
CA PHE A 53 -55.01 -26.86 -68.74
C PHE A 53 -56.50 -27.18 -68.50
N GLY A 54 -57.31 -27.33 -69.57
CA GLY A 54 -58.79 -27.42 -69.45
C GLY A 54 -59.31 -28.40 -68.38
N ARG A 55 -60.56 -28.22 -67.91
CA ARG A 55 -61.15 -28.91 -66.72
C ARG A 55 -60.84 -30.41 -66.58
N THR A 56 -60.79 -31.18 -67.67
CA THR A 56 -60.50 -32.62 -67.64
C THR A 56 -59.06 -32.97 -67.28
N PHE A 57 -58.12 -32.04 -67.45
CA PHE A 57 -56.71 -32.21 -67.11
C PHE A 57 -56.42 -31.88 -65.64
N ALA A 58 -57.29 -31.11 -64.96
CA ALA A 58 -57.09 -30.69 -63.58
C ALA A 58 -57.13 -31.87 -62.60
N ASP A 59 -58.09 -32.79 -62.76
CA ASP A 59 -58.23 -33.97 -61.89
C ASP A 59 -57.06 -34.95 -62.07
N GLU A 60 -56.65 -35.18 -63.33
CA GLU A 60 -55.51 -36.04 -63.65
C GLU A 60 -54.19 -35.42 -63.17
N HIS A 61 -54.04 -34.10 -63.29
CA HIS A 61 -52.91 -33.35 -62.75
C HIS A 61 -52.87 -33.44 -61.23
N TYR A 62 -54.01 -33.26 -60.57
CA TYR A 62 -54.11 -33.37 -59.12
C TYR A 62 -53.70 -34.78 -58.65
N GLU A 63 -54.19 -35.83 -59.31
CA GLU A 63 -53.86 -37.21 -58.93
C GLU A 63 -52.39 -37.55 -59.18
N LYS A 64 -51.85 -37.17 -60.34
CA LYS A 64 -50.45 -37.45 -60.72
C LYS A 64 -49.43 -36.56 -60.03
N SER A 65 -49.82 -35.36 -59.59
CA SER A 65 -48.89 -34.42 -58.94
C SER A 65 -48.57 -34.80 -57.49
N ARG A 66 -49.33 -35.69 -56.85
CA ARG A 66 -49.20 -35.97 -55.40
C ARG A 66 -47.83 -36.52 -55.03
N VAL A 67 -47.21 -35.89 -54.05
CA VAL A 67 -45.93 -36.32 -53.46
C VAL A 67 -46.07 -36.40 -51.95
N THR A 68 -45.61 -37.51 -51.36
CA THR A 68 -45.52 -37.68 -49.91
C THR A 68 -44.09 -37.46 -49.45
N VAL A 69 -43.86 -36.43 -48.63
CA VAL A 69 -42.57 -36.14 -48.01
C VAL A 69 -42.63 -36.55 -46.55
N VAL A 70 -41.57 -37.23 -46.08
CA VAL A 70 -41.37 -37.45 -44.65
C VAL A 70 -40.72 -36.21 -44.06
N ASP A 71 -41.43 -35.56 -43.16
CA ASP A 71 -40.92 -34.48 -42.33
C ASP A 71 -40.07 -35.07 -41.20
N VAL A 72 -38.81 -34.66 -41.17
CA VAL A 72 -37.83 -35.02 -40.12
C VAL A 72 -37.40 -33.78 -39.35
N SER A 73 -38.09 -32.66 -39.55
CA SER A 73 -37.80 -31.41 -38.85
C SER A 73 -38.14 -31.59 -37.37
N ASP A 74 -37.23 -31.14 -36.52
CA ASP A 74 -37.38 -31.30 -35.07
C ASP A 74 -36.91 -30.00 -34.40
N PRO A 75 -37.85 -29.16 -33.89
CA PRO A 75 -37.50 -27.91 -33.27
C PRO A 75 -36.72 -28.09 -31.96
N ASP A 76 -36.97 -29.19 -31.22
CA ASP A 76 -36.31 -29.47 -29.94
C ASP A 76 -34.81 -29.73 -30.17
N VAL A 77 -34.46 -30.40 -31.29
CA VAL A 77 -33.07 -30.61 -31.67
C VAL A 77 -32.36 -29.28 -32.02
N LEU A 78 -33.05 -28.35 -32.67
CA LEU A 78 -32.49 -27.04 -33.00
C LEU A 78 -32.26 -26.19 -31.73
N GLU A 79 -33.22 -26.21 -30.80
CA GLU A 79 -33.08 -25.54 -29.50
C GLU A 79 -31.90 -26.09 -28.71
N LEU A 80 -31.74 -27.41 -28.65
CA LEU A 80 -30.59 -28.05 -28.00
C LEU A 80 -29.25 -27.65 -28.65
N LEU A 81 -29.21 -27.45 -29.97
CA LEU A 81 -28.00 -26.98 -30.66
C LEU A 81 -27.66 -25.52 -30.31
N ASP A 82 -28.68 -24.66 -30.19
CA ASP A 82 -28.52 -23.26 -29.74
C ASP A 82 -28.01 -23.20 -28.30
N GLU A 83 -28.60 -23.98 -27.40
CA GLU A 83 -28.14 -24.08 -26.01
C GLU A 83 -26.68 -24.54 -25.94
N LEU A 84 -26.32 -25.59 -26.67
CA LEU A 84 -24.95 -26.13 -26.69
C LEU A 84 -23.93 -25.09 -27.18
N GLU A 85 -24.29 -24.29 -28.17
CA GLU A 85 -23.46 -23.19 -28.69
C GLU A 85 -23.32 -22.07 -27.65
N HIS A 86 -24.40 -21.73 -26.95
CA HIS A 86 -24.36 -20.80 -25.83
C HIS A 86 -23.43 -21.30 -24.71
N TYR A 87 -23.56 -22.56 -24.28
CA TYR A 87 -22.72 -23.12 -23.22
C TYR A 87 -21.24 -23.09 -23.61
N LYS A 88 -20.91 -23.45 -24.86
CA LYS A 88 -19.52 -23.39 -25.36
C LYS A 88 -18.96 -21.97 -25.32
N SER A 89 -19.72 -20.97 -25.80
CA SER A 89 -19.30 -19.56 -25.73
C SER A 89 -19.07 -19.09 -24.29
N ARG A 90 -19.91 -19.56 -23.35
CA ARG A 90 -19.76 -19.24 -21.93
C ARG A 90 -18.53 -19.90 -21.33
N GLU A 91 -18.26 -21.16 -21.65
CA GLU A 91 -17.04 -21.85 -21.22
C GLU A 91 -15.79 -21.11 -21.71
N GLU A 92 -15.72 -20.74 -22.98
CA GLU A 92 -14.59 -19.99 -23.54
C GLU A 92 -14.36 -18.65 -22.80
N ARG A 93 -15.44 -17.93 -22.48
CA ARG A 93 -15.37 -16.70 -21.68
C ARG A 93 -14.88 -16.95 -20.26
N VAL A 94 -15.36 -18.02 -19.62
CA VAL A 94 -14.95 -18.39 -18.25
C VAL A 94 -13.48 -18.79 -18.24
N THR A 95 -13.02 -19.58 -19.20
CA THR A 95 -11.60 -19.96 -19.32
C THR A 95 -10.72 -18.72 -19.48
N LYS A 96 -11.11 -17.77 -20.34
CA LYS A 96 -10.38 -16.51 -20.47
C LYS A 96 -10.32 -15.72 -19.16
N LEU A 97 -11.47 -15.58 -18.49
CA LEU A 97 -11.55 -14.88 -17.20
C LEU A 97 -10.66 -15.53 -16.14
N VAL A 98 -10.64 -16.87 -16.07
CA VAL A 98 -9.81 -17.61 -15.11
C VAL A 98 -8.33 -17.37 -15.37
N LEU A 99 -7.89 -17.38 -16.64
CA LEU A 99 -6.51 -17.08 -17.03
C LEU A 99 -6.11 -15.62 -16.72
N ASP A 100 -6.98 -14.67 -17.04
CA ASP A 100 -6.74 -13.25 -16.75
C ASP A 100 -6.69 -13.02 -15.23
N ASN A 101 -7.52 -13.73 -14.46
CA ASN A 101 -7.51 -13.66 -13.00
C ASN A 101 -6.27 -14.31 -12.40
N SER A 102 -5.83 -15.48 -12.90
CA SER A 102 -4.63 -16.15 -12.39
C SER A 102 -3.37 -15.31 -12.62
N THR A 103 -3.22 -14.73 -13.80
CA THR A 103 -2.09 -13.81 -14.09
C THR A 103 -2.13 -12.56 -13.21
N SER A 104 -3.32 -12.04 -12.90
CA SER A 104 -3.47 -10.94 -11.95
C SER A 104 -3.06 -11.34 -10.52
N TRP A 105 -3.37 -12.56 -10.09
CA TRP A 105 -2.96 -13.07 -8.77
C TRP A 105 -1.45 -13.25 -8.68
N ASP A 106 -0.80 -13.79 -9.71
CA ASP A 106 0.65 -13.97 -9.75
C ASP A 106 1.38 -12.63 -9.52
N VAL A 107 0.95 -11.57 -10.22
CA VAL A 107 1.51 -10.22 -10.06
C VAL A 107 1.28 -9.66 -8.64
N LEU A 108 0.15 -9.97 -8.02
CA LEU A 108 -0.13 -9.55 -6.64
C LEU A 108 0.76 -10.28 -5.64
N TYR A 109 0.98 -11.58 -5.84
CA TYR A 109 1.89 -12.37 -5.00
C TYR A 109 3.34 -11.87 -5.10
N GLU A 110 3.83 -11.57 -6.31
CA GLU A 110 5.17 -11.01 -6.47
C GLU A 110 5.34 -9.67 -5.73
N LYS A 111 4.33 -8.81 -5.79
CA LYS A 111 4.33 -7.53 -5.06
C LYS A 111 4.30 -7.73 -3.55
N LEU A 112 3.53 -8.72 -3.09
CA LEU A 112 3.44 -9.07 -1.67
C LEU A 112 4.80 -9.54 -1.16
N GLU A 113 5.43 -10.51 -1.84
CA GLU A 113 6.76 -10.98 -1.45
C GLU A 113 7.82 -9.87 -1.49
N ALA A 114 7.76 -8.97 -2.48
CA ALA A 114 8.67 -7.83 -2.55
C ALA A 114 8.44 -6.82 -1.41
N ALA A 115 7.20 -6.68 -0.93
CA ALA A 115 6.91 -5.87 0.25
C ALA A 115 7.43 -6.55 1.53
N GLU A 116 7.19 -7.84 1.70
CA GLU A 116 7.68 -8.62 2.85
C GLU A 116 9.21 -8.61 2.93
N ARG A 117 9.91 -8.78 1.79
CA ARG A 117 11.38 -8.67 1.74
C ARG A 117 11.87 -7.30 2.21
N ARG A 118 11.22 -6.21 1.78
CA ARG A 118 11.56 -4.84 2.20
C ARG A 118 11.30 -4.60 3.68
N ILE A 119 10.21 -5.14 4.22
CA ILE A 119 9.94 -5.07 5.67
C ILE A 119 11.02 -5.80 6.45
N ALA A 120 11.38 -7.02 6.05
CA ALA A 120 12.43 -7.79 6.71
C ALA A 120 13.82 -7.15 6.62
N GLU A 121 14.12 -6.41 5.55
CA GLU A 121 15.32 -5.59 5.45
C GLU A 121 15.26 -4.40 6.41
N MET A 122 14.17 -3.66 6.42
CA MET A 122 13.98 -2.51 7.30
C MET A 122 14.00 -2.88 8.79
N ASP A 123 13.45 -4.04 9.16
CA ASP A 123 13.51 -4.58 10.53
C ASP A 123 14.94 -4.90 10.95
N ARG A 124 15.75 -5.46 10.03
CA ARG A 124 17.18 -5.71 10.29
C ARG A 124 17.94 -4.41 10.47
N ASP A 125 17.72 -3.43 9.61
CA ASP A 125 18.34 -2.12 9.72
C ASP A 125 17.97 -1.44 11.04
N CYS A 126 16.67 -1.43 11.38
CA CYS A 126 16.17 -0.89 12.66
C CYS A 126 16.90 -1.54 13.85
N TRP A 127 16.99 -2.87 13.86
CA TRP A 127 17.72 -3.60 14.89
C TRP A 127 19.20 -3.20 14.98
N THR A 128 19.89 -3.02 13.84
CA THR A 128 21.28 -2.56 13.85
C THR A 128 21.41 -1.15 14.40
N TYR A 129 20.53 -0.23 13.99
CA TYR A 129 20.53 1.15 14.48
C TYR A 129 20.28 1.19 15.99
N GLU A 130 19.29 0.46 16.50
CA GLU A 130 19.03 0.37 17.94
C GLU A 130 20.25 -0.10 18.73
N ASN A 131 20.96 -1.13 18.25
CA ASN A 131 22.16 -1.61 18.93
C ASN A 131 23.31 -0.61 18.85
N THR A 132 23.52 0.05 17.70
CA THR A 132 24.55 1.10 17.60
C THR A 132 24.26 2.23 18.57
N VAL A 133 23.00 2.68 18.68
CA VAL A 133 22.60 3.72 19.64
C VAL A 133 22.86 3.28 21.07
N LYS A 134 22.50 2.04 21.44
CA LYS A 134 22.79 1.50 22.79
C LYS A 134 24.29 1.52 23.09
N THR A 135 25.11 1.02 22.18
CA THR A 135 26.58 0.99 22.38
C THR A 135 27.17 2.40 22.47
N LEU A 136 26.66 3.36 21.69
CA LEU A 136 27.10 4.75 21.77
C LEU A 136 26.69 5.40 23.09
N LEU A 137 25.49 5.09 23.59
CA LEU A 137 25.01 5.57 24.88
C LEU A 137 25.90 5.05 26.03
N GLU A 138 26.17 3.75 26.08
CA GLU A 138 27.06 3.15 27.09
C GLU A 138 28.46 3.77 27.06
N ARG A 139 28.99 4.05 25.86
CA ARG A 139 30.28 4.73 25.69
C ARG A 139 30.25 6.17 26.17
N ALA A 140 29.15 6.89 25.94
CA ALA A 140 28.98 8.26 26.43
C ALA A 140 28.92 8.29 27.96
N GLU A 141 28.15 7.40 28.59
CA GLU A 141 28.05 7.28 30.05
C GLU A 141 29.42 6.95 30.69
N SER A 142 30.18 6.06 30.07
CA SER A 142 31.55 5.72 30.49
C SER A 142 32.49 6.92 30.37
N ALA A 143 32.42 7.66 29.26
CA ALA A 143 33.22 8.86 29.03
C ALA A 143 32.86 9.98 30.02
N GLU A 144 31.58 10.19 30.30
CA GLU A 144 31.12 11.14 31.32
C GLU A 144 31.66 10.77 32.69
N SER A 145 31.57 9.49 33.08
CA SER A 145 32.14 9.00 34.34
C SER A 145 33.64 9.27 34.42
N ALA A 146 34.40 8.97 33.37
CA ALA A 146 35.84 9.24 33.30
C ALA A 146 36.15 10.74 33.42
N CYS A 147 35.38 11.61 32.76
CA CYS A 147 35.52 13.06 32.86
C CYS A 147 35.22 13.59 34.28
N THR A 148 34.17 13.08 34.93
CA THR A 148 33.85 13.48 36.31
C THR A 148 34.96 13.08 37.28
N GLU A 149 35.58 11.91 37.07
CA GLU A 149 36.67 11.45 37.91
C GLU A 149 37.97 12.23 37.66
N ALA A 150 38.31 12.50 36.40
CA ALA A 150 39.42 13.37 36.06
C ALA A 150 39.26 14.77 36.70
N ALA A 151 38.05 15.33 36.68
CA ALA A 151 37.74 16.59 37.33
C ALA A 151 37.91 16.54 38.86
N ARG A 152 37.58 15.41 39.51
CA ARG A 152 37.88 15.20 40.95
C ARG A 152 39.38 15.20 41.23
N ILE A 153 40.15 14.45 40.43
CA ILE A 153 41.59 14.32 40.60
C ILE A 153 42.29 15.67 40.43
N LEU A 154 41.87 16.48 39.44
CA LEU A 154 42.42 17.83 39.25
C LEU A 154 42.14 18.73 40.46
N LYS A 155 40.88 18.77 40.93
CA LYS A 155 40.51 19.56 42.12
C LYS A 155 41.27 19.14 43.37
N SER A 156 41.51 17.84 43.56
CA SER A 156 42.29 17.37 44.71
C SER A 156 43.78 17.72 44.56
N GLY A 157 44.35 17.59 43.35
CA GLY A 157 45.71 17.99 43.02
C GLY A 157 45.97 19.48 43.23
N GLU A 158 45.05 20.34 42.77
CA GLU A 158 45.11 21.80 43.00
C GLU A 158 45.13 22.13 44.50
N ARG A 159 44.24 21.52 45.29
CA ARG A 159 44.23 21.69 46.74
C ARG A 159 45.55 21.26 47.37
N MET A 160 46.09 20.11 46.96
CA MET A 160 47.38 19.62 47.48
C MET A 160 48.54 20.55 47.12
N ALA A 161 48.57 21.07 45.90
CA ALA A 161 49.59 22.02 45.44
C ALA A 161 49.52 23.34 46.23
N LEU A 162 48.31 23.89 46.42
CA LEU A 162 48.08 25.08 47.24
C LEU A 162 48.52 24.86 48.69
N THR A 163 48.12 23.74 49.31
CA THR A 163 48.54 23.40 50.68
C THR A 163 50.07 23.32 50.81
N ARG A 164 50.76 22.71 49.84
CA ARG A 164 52.22 22.64 49.82
C ARG A 164 52.85 24.04 49.69
N ALA A 165 52.34 24.87 48.78
CA ALA A 165 52.84 26.23 48.61
C ALA A 165 52.69 27.06 49.88
N VAL A 166 51.53 26.98 50.54
CA VAL A 166 51.28 27.65 51.84
C VAL A 166 52.27 27.16 52.90
N ASN A 167 52.48 25.84 53.03
CA ASN A 167 53.42 25.30 54.00
C ASN A 167 54.87 25.76 53.74
N ILE A 168 55.30 25.84 52.48
CA ILE A 168 56.63 26.36 52.13
C ILE A 168 56.74 27.83 52.55
N LEU A 169 55.75 28.66 52.21
CA LEU A 169 55.74 30.08 52.59
C LEU A 169 55.77 30.27 54.11
N LEU A 170 55.03 29.45 54.86
CA LEU A 170 55.06 29.46 56.33
C LEU A 170 56.42 29.04 56.89
N SER A 171 57.09 28.06 56.28
CA SER A 171 58.43 27.60 56.71
C SER A 171 59.57 28.57 56.38
N VAL A 172 59.41 29.42 55.36
CA VAL A 172 60.38 30.47 55.00
C VAL A 172 60.15 31.74 55.83
N GLY A 173 58.95 31.91 56.39
CA GLY A 173 58.54 33.07 57.19
C GLY A 173 58.88 33.00 58.69
N GLU A 174 60.05 32.48 59.07
CA GLU A 174 60.56 32.54 60.45
C GLU A 174 61.30 33.84 60.79
N ASP A 175 61.31 34.84 59.90
CA ASP A 175 61.63 36.23 60.25
C ASP A 175 60.34 36.99 60.56
N THR A 176 59.90 36.86 61.81
CA THR A 176 58.69 37.50 62.33
C THR A 176 58.87 39.02 62.48
N THR A 177 58.80 39.76 61.38
CA THR A 177 58.29 41.14 61.44
C THR A 177 56.78 41.08 61.27
N PRO A 178 55.96 41.53 62.24
CA PRO A 178 54.52 41.61 62.03
C PRO A 178 54.29 42.50 60.82
N TYR A 179 53.59 42.00 59.80
CA TYR A 179 53.20 42.75 58.63
C TYR A 179 52.42 43.98 59.13
N ARG A 180 53.09 45.12 59.21
CA ARG A 180 52.50 46.36 59.70
C ARG A 180 51.59 46.82 58.58
N TYR A 181 50.28 46.66 58.74
CA TYR A 181 49.33 47.33 57.87
C TYR A 181 49.75 48.80 57.79
N PRO A 182 49.97 49.36 56.58
CA PRO A 182 50.51 50.71 56.43
C PRO A 182 49.52 51.79 56.94
N VAL A 183 48.31 51.38 57.33
CA VAL A 183 47.23 52.24 57.77
C VAL A 183 47.06 52.09 59.28
N VAL A 184 47.39 53.15 60.02
CA VAL A 184 46.98 53.30 61.42
C VAL A 184 45.56 53.85 61.41
N LEU A 185 44.60 53.07 61.90
CA LEU A 185 43.22 53.53 62.05
C LEU A 185 43.11 54.55 63.20
N PRO A 186 42.20 55.53 63.10
CA PRO A 186 41.96 56.50 64.17
C PRO A 186 41.40 55.82 65.43
N GLU A 187 41.47 56.51 66.58
CA GLU A 187 40.94 55.97 67.84
C GLU A 187 39.41 55.79 67.78
N PRO A 188 38.88 54.67 68.34
CA PRO A 188 37.44 54.45 68.42
C PRO A 188 36.71 55.53 69.21
N LEU A 189 35.49 55.84 68.80
CA LEU A 189 34.62 56.84 69.46
C LEU A 189 34.13 56.41 70.85
N GLY A 190 34.62 55.29 71.40
CA GLY A 190 34.22 54.74 72.70
C GLY A 190 32.78 54.20 72.74
N PHE A 191 32.04 54.26 71.63
CA PHE A 191 30.68 53.73 71.54
C PHE A 191 30.70 52.22 71.33
N LYS A 192 30.04 51.46 72.21
CA LYS A 192 29.91 50.00 72.11
C LYS A 192 28.51 49.62 71.62
N PRO A 193 28.32 49.40 70.31
CA PRO A 193 27.06 48.89 69.79
C PRO A 193 26.84 47.43 70.23
N PRO A 194 25.61 46.89 70.08
CA PRO A 194 25.28 45.50 70.44
C PRO A 194 26.16 44.44 69.74
N SER A 195 26.80 44.80 68.63
CA SER A 195 27.75 43.94 67.90
C SER A 195 29.11 43.80 68.61
N GLY A 196 29.38 44.60 69.64
CA GLY A 196 30.65 44.60 70.38
C GLY A 196 31.86 45.11 69.61
N ARG A 197 31.66 45.64 68.39
CA ARG A 197 32.75 46.17 67.54
C ARG A 197 32.98 47.65 67.79
N ASP A 198 34.23 48.06 67.68
CA ASP A 198 34.63 49.46 67.78
C ASP A 198 34.02 50.29 66.64
N VAL A 199 33.48 51.45 67.00
CA VAL A 199 32.87 52.39 66.04
C VAL A 199 33.86 53.50 65.73
N LEU A 200 34.15 53.68 64.45
CA LEU A 200 35.05 54.69 63.92
C LEU A 200 34.27 55.69 63.09
N LEU A 201 34.72 56.95 63.06
CA LEU A 201 34.14 57.97 62.20
C LEU A 201 34.57 57.70 60.75
N LYS A 202 33.59 57.54 59.83
CA LYS A 202 33.85 57.21 58.42
C LYS A 202 34.86 58.18 57.78
N ASN A 203 34.74 59.48 58.04
CA ASN A 203 35.60 60.51 57.45
C ASN A 203 37.06 60.38 57.90
N ASP A 204 37.30 60.05 59.17
CA ASP A 204 38.65 59.93 59.72
C ASP A 204 39.35 58.67 59.21
N VAL A 205 38.58 57.58 59.02
CA VAL A 205 39.08 56.35 58.39
C VAL A 205 39.44 56.59 56.93
N ILE A 206 38.60 57.32 56.18
CA ILE A 206 38.90 57.69 54.78
C ILE A 206 40.16 58.57 54.72
N ALA A 207 40.30 59.55 55.61
CA ALA A 207 41.48 60.39 55.67
C ALA A 207 42.76 59.59 55.96
N ALA A 208 42.70 58.66 56.92
CA ALA A 208 43.81 57.76 57.24
C ALA A 208 44.19 56.87 56.04
N LEU A 209 43.21 56.28 55.35
CA LEU A 209 43.44 55.45 54.17
C LEU A 209 44.07 56.24 53.01
N MET A 210 43.57 57.45 52.73
CA MET A 210 44.13 58.32 51.70
C MET A 210 45.55 58.77 52.03
N SER A 211 45.84 59.06 53.31
CA SER A 211 47.20 59.42 53.77
C SER A 211 48.20 58.27 53.60
N ALA A 212 47.72 57.03 53.68
CA ALA A 212 48.50 55.81 53.45
C ALA A 212 48.56 55.41 51.95
N GLY A 213 48.05 56.25 51.04
CA GLY A 213 48.09 56.01 49.60
C GLY A 213 47.07 55.00 49.07
N VAL A 214 46.06 54.64 49.88
CA VAL A 214 44.97 53.76 49.45
C VAL A 214 43.87 54.61 48.79
N PRO A 215 43.56 54.43 47.51
CA PRO A 215 42.51 55.19 46.84
C PRO A 215 41.14 54.78 47.39
N VAL A 216 40.37 55.74 47.91
CA VAL A 216 39.00 55.52 48.40
C VAL A 216 38.05 56.48 47.69
N GLU A 217 37.01 55.95 47.06
CA GLU A 217 35.97 56.75 46.41
C GLU A 217 35.13 57.49 47.48
N ARG A 218 34.96 58.81 47.31
CA ARG A 218 34.09 59.61 48.19
C ARG A 218 32.63 59.39 47.80
N GLY A 219 32.03 58.35 48.37
CA GLY A 219 30.58 58.11 48.38
C GLY A 219 29.89 58.73 49.58
#